data_AF-A0A965HLC0-F1
#
_entry.id   AF-A0A965HLC0-F1
#
_cell.length_a   1.000
_cell.length_b   1.000
_cell.length_c   1.000
_cell.angle_alpha   90.00
_cell.angle_beta   90.00
_cell.angle_gamma   90.00
#
_symmetry.space_group_name_H-M   'P 1'
#
loop_
_entity.id
_entity.type
_entity.pdbx_description
1 polymer ?
#
loop_
_entity_poly.entity_id
_entity_poly.type
_entity_poly.pdbx_seq_one_letter_code
_entity_poly.pdbx_strand_id
1 'polypeptide(L)' 'MTASEPLSRDSLVAHLDQLLQPLRFRDYAPNGLQVEGRAQVRRVITGVTASQALLDAAVAHGADAVLVHHGYFWRNE' A
#
# COMPACT_ATOMS: atom_id res chain seq x y z
N MET A 1 -5.12 10.38 -24.09
CA MET A 1 -4.25 9.78 -23.05
C MET A 1 -4.56 8.30 -23.02
N THR A 2 -3.66 7.44 -23.49
CA THR A 2 -3.85 5.99 -23.38
C THR A 2 -3.83 5.60 -21.91
N ALA A 3 -4.81 4.82 -21.46
CA ALA A 3 -4.79 4.30 -20.11
C ALA A 3 -3.58 3.35 -19.98
N SER A 4 -2.67 3.64 -19.06
CA SER A 4 -1.56 2.74 -18.73
C SER A 4 -2.10 1.37 -18.32
N GLU A 5 -1.40 0.31 -18.72
CA GLU A 5 -1.76 -1.06 -18.36
C GLU A 5 -1.69 -1.23 -16.82
N PRO A 6 -2.64 -1.96 -16.22
CA PRO A 6 -2.58 -2.29 -14.80
C PRO A 6 -1.30 -3.07 -14.50
N LEU A 7 -0.59 -2.66 -13.45
CA LEU A 7 0.53 -3.43 -12.91
C LEU A 7 -0.02 -4.57 -12.03
N SER A 8 0.68 -5.70 -11.95
CA SER A 8 0.36 -6.69 -10.93
C SER A 8 0.71 -6.15 -9.53
N ARG A 9 -0.14 -6.42 -8.53
CA ARG A 9 0.13 -6.09 -7.13
C ARG A 9 1.47 -6.65 -6.67
N ASP A 10 1.79 -7.89 -7.05
CA ASP A 10 3.04 -8.54 -6.62
C ASP A 10 4.26 -7.85 -7.24
N SER A 11 4.15 -7.36 -8.48
CA SER A 11 5.19 -6.51 -9.09
C SER A 11 5.33 -5.16 -8.37
N LEU A 12 4.23 -4.57 -7.91
CA LEU A 12 4.27 -3.32 -7.13
C LEU A 12 4.99 -3.55 -5.80
N VAL A 13 4.60 -4.61 -5.07
CA VAL A 13 5.22 -4.98 -3.79
C VAL A 13 6.71 -5.26 -3.98
N ALA A 14 7.08 -6.08 -4.96
CA ALA A 14 8.49 -6.38 -5.24
C ALA A 14 9.30 -5.12 -5.58
N HIS A 15 8.72 -4.20 -6.35
CA HIS A 15 9.38 -2.93 -6.67
C HIS A 15 9.58 -2.05 -5.43
N LEU A 16 8.57 -1.93 -4.57
CA LEU A 16 8.65 -1.17 -3.33
C LEU A 16 9.63 -1.79 -2.34
N ASP A 17 9.66 -3.11 -2.23
CA ASP A 17 10.61 -3.83 -1.38
C ASP A 17 12.05 -3.63 -1.85
N GLN A 18 12.30 -3.62 -3.17
CA GLN A 18 13.61 -3.32 -3.73
C GLN A 18 14.02 -1.86 -3.48
N LEU A 19 13.10 -0.93 -3.68
CA LEU A 19 13.36 0.51 -3.57
C LEU A 19 13.59 0.95 -2.13
N LEU A 20 12.71 0.53 -1.22
CA LEU A 20 12.66 1.00 0.16
C LEU A 20 13.44 0.09 1.12
N GLN A 21 13.65 -1.17 0.72
CA GLN A 21 14.36 -2.18 1.51
C GLN A 21 13.82 -2.30 2.95
N PRO A 22 12.49 -2.40 3.13
CA PRO A 22 11.86 -2.33 4.46
C PRO A 22 12.35 -3.42 5.41
N LEU A 23 12.69 -4.60 4.87
CA LEU A 23 13.18 -5.76 5.63
C LEU A 23 14.54 -5.51 6.31
N ARG A 24 15.24 -4.42 5.96
CA ARG A 24 16.48 -4.02 6.65
C ARG A 24 16.22 -3.40 8.02
N PHE A 25 14.99 -3.03 8.33
CA PHE A 25 14.62 -2.36 9.57
C PHE A 25 13.84 -3.29 10.48
N ARG A 26 14.17 -3.29 11.77
CA ARG A 26 13.35 -3.91 12.80
C ARG A 26 12.34 -2.87 13.27
N ASP A 27 11.06 -3.17 13.06
CA ASP A 27 9.99 -2.22 13.31
C ASP A 27 8.96 -2.77 14.30
N TYR A 28 8.12 -1.86 14.79
CA TYR A 28 7.03 -2.13 15.73
C TYR A 28 5.79 -2.70 15.02
N ALA A 29 5.72 -2.62 13.70
CA ALA A 29 4.66 -3.18 12.85
C ALA A 29 5.28 -3.92 11.63
N PRO A 30 4.52 -4.79 10.93
CA PRO A 30 4.96 -5.39 9.69
C PRO A 30 5.16 -4.34 8.58
N ASN A 31 6.35 -4.31 7.98
CA ASN A 31 6.61 -3.51 6.78
C ASN A 31 6.32 -4.31 5.50
N GLY A 32 5.86 -3.62 4.45
CA GLY A 32 5.48 -4.23 3.17
C GLY A 32 3.96 -4.37 3.03
N LEU A 33 3.52 -5.39 2.30
CA LEU A 33 2.10 -5.67 2.12
C LEU A 33 1.45 -6.12 3.45
N GLN A 34 0.56 -5.30 3.99
CA GLN A 34 -0.14 -5.59 5.24
C GLN A 34 -1.50 -6.28 5.02
N VAL A 35 -2.27 -5.87 4.02
CA VAL A 35 -3.58 -6.44 3.67
C VAL A 35 -3.62 -6.69 2.17
N GLU A 36 -3.86 -7.92 1.77
CA GLU A 36 -3.95 -8.28 0.36
C GLU A 36 -5.22 -7.69 -0.28
N GLY A 37 -5.03 -6.99 -1.41
CA GLY A 37 -6.11 -6.46 -2.24
C GLY A 37 -6.17 -7.14 -3.61
N ARG A 38 -6.71 -6.44 -4.60
CA ARG A 38 -6.85 -6.93 -5.99
C ARG A 38 -5.48 -7.25 -6.61
N ALA A 39 -5.47 -8.21 -7.54
CA ALA A 39 -4.24 -8.61 -8.25
C ALA A 39 -3.72 -7.56 -9.23
N GLN A 40 -4.59 -6.68 -9.74
CA GLN A 40 -4.24 -5.61 -10.68
C GLN A 40 -4.40 -4.25 -10.02
N VAL A 41 -3.37 -3.40 -10.15
CA VAL A 41 -3.30 -2.07 -9.56
C VAL A 41 -3.15 -1.03 -10.66
N ARG A 42 -4.08 -0.08 -10.72
CA ARG A 42 -4.08 1.08 -11.63
C ARG A 42 -3.97 2.39 -10.88
N ARG A 43 -4.59 2.46 -9.70
CA ARG A 43 -4.61 3.66 -8.88
C ARG A 43 -4.09 3.34 -7.48
N VAL A 44 -3.02 4.05 -7.11
CA VAL A 44 -2.48 4.05 -5.75
C VAL A 44 -2.84 5.38 -5.11
N ILE A 45 -3.40 5.35 -3.90
CA ILE A 45 -3.53 6.54 -3.05
C ILE A 45 -2.52 6.43 -1.91
N THR A 46 -1.92 7.56 -1.56
CA THR A 46 -0.95 7.62 -0.47
C THR A 46 -1.45 8.50 0.66
N GLY A 47 -0.93 8.26 1.86
CA GLY A 47 -1.21 9.06 3.04
C GLY A 47 -0.21 8.79 4.16
N VAL A 48 -0.29 9.55 5.25
CA VAL A 48 0.59 9.33 6.40
C VAL A 48 0.14 8.10 7.20
N THR A 49 -1.16 7.95 7.43
CA THR A 49 -1.74 6.90 8.27
C THR A 49 -2.92 6.24 7.59
N ALA A 50 -3.05 4.91 7.72
CA ALA A 50 -4.23 4.17 7.30
C ALA A 50 -5.44 4.47 8.23
N SER A 51 -5.95 5.70 8.17
CA SER A 51 -7.13 6.12 8.93
C SER A 51 -8.41 5.83 8.15
N GLN A 52 -9.56 5.75 8.85
CA GLN A 52 -10.87 5.61 8.21
C GLN A 52 -11.09 6.67 7.13
N ALA A 53 -10.75 7.94 7.42
CA ALA A 53 -10.89 9.03 6.47
C ALA A 53 -10.05 8.83 5.19
N LEU A 54 -8.83 8.28 5.31
CA LEU A 54 -8.01 7.95 4.14
C LEU A 54 -8.63 6.79 3.34
N LEU A 55 -9.13 5.77 4.03
CA LEU A 55 -9.77 4.63 3.38
C LEU A 55 -11.06 5.05 2.66
N ASP A 56 -11.88 5.90 3.27
CA ASP A 56 -13.08 6.46 2.64
C ASP A 56 -12.73 7.25 1.37
N ALA A 57 -11.69 8.07 1.43
CA ALA A 57 -11.18 8.78 0.25
C ALA A 57 -10.65 7.80 -0.82
N ALA A 58 -9.94 6.74 -0.42
CA ALA A 58 -9.45 5.71 -1.31
C ALA A 58 -10.59 5.00 -2.07
N VAL A 59 -11.68 4.68 -1.36
CA VAL A 59 -12.90 4.12 -1.97
C VAL A 59 -13.56 5.13 -2.91
N ALA A 60 -13.75 6.39 -2.47
CA ALA A 60 -14.38 7.44 -3.27
C ALA A 60 -13.62 7.71 -4.59
N HIS A 61 -12.30 7.56 -4.57
CA HIS A 61 -11.45 7.71 -5.75
C HIS A 61 -11.20 6.39 -6.50
N GLY A 62 -11.76 5.27 -6.07
CA GLY A 62 -11.56 3.97 -6.73
C GLY A 62 -10.10 3.54 -6.77
N ALA A 63 -9.39 3.68 -5.65
CA ALA A 63 -8.03 3.16 -5.52
C ALA A 63 -8.02 1.62 -5.50
N ASP A 64 -7.00 1.03 -6.11
CA ASP A 64 -6.74 -0.41 -6.06
C ASP A 64 -5.75 -0.76 -4.94
N ALA A 65 -4.93 0.20 -4.52
CA ALA A 65 -3.98 0.07 -3.42
C ALA A 65 -3.86 1.37 -2.61
N VAL A 66 -3.56 1.23 -1.31
CA VAL A 66 -3.26 2.34 -0.40
C VAL A 66 -1.86 2.14 0.16
N LEU A 67 -0.99 3.15 0.02
CA LEU A 67 0.38 3.14 0.54
C LEU A 67 0.53 4.20 1.63
N VAL A 68 0.87 3.77 2.84
CA VAL A 68 1.00 4.67 4.01
C VAL A 68 2.33 4.51 4.71
N HIS A 69 2.67 5.50 5.53
CA HIS A 69 3.78 5.36 6.47
C HIS A 69 3.38 4.56 7.72
N HIS A 70 2.23 4.89 8.32
CA HIS A 70 1.69 4.18 9.49
C HIS A 70 0.52 3.28 9.06
N GLY A 71 0.80 1.99 8.96
CA GLY A 71 -0.19 0.95 8.72
C GLY A 71 -0.81 0.41 10.02
N TYR A 72 -1.25 -0.84 9.97
CA TYR A 72 -1.87 -1.58 11.07
C TYR A 72 -0.90 -2.62 11.68
N PHE A 73 -1.42 -3.38 12.66
CA PHE A 73 -0.78 -4.56 13.25
C PHE A 73 0.46 -4.23 14.08
N TRP A 74 0.38 -3.12 14.83
CA TRP A 74 1.41 -2.76 15.80
C TRP A 74 1.44 -3.79 16.93
N ARG A 75 2.62 -4.05 17.49
CA ARG A 75 2.83 -5.10 18.53
C ARG A 75 1.91 -5.00 19.77
N ASN A 76 1.28 -3.86 20.01
CA ASN A 76 0.41 -3.60 21.17
C ASN A 76 -0.91 -2.91 20.77
N GLU A 77 -1.38 -3.11 19.54
CA GLU A 77 -2.71 -2.67 19.11
C GLU A 77 -3.82 -3.57 19.68
#